data_AF-X1FKG1-F1
#
_entry.id   AF-X1FKG1-F1
#
_cell.length_a   1.000
_cell.length_b   1.000
_cell.length_c   1.000
_cell.angle_alpha   90.00
_cell.angle_beta   90.00
_cell.angle_gamma   90.00
#
_symmetry.space_group_name_H-M   'P 1'
#
loop_
_entity.id
_entity.type
_entity.pdbx_description
1 polymer ?
#
loop_
_entity_poly.entity_id
_entity_poly.type
_entity_poly.pdbx_seq_one_letter_code
_entity_poly.pdbx_strand_id
1 'polypeptide(L)'
;DAVIATIKKSKATTEALESLVKKFKLTRRQAQAVLETRLQQLTSLEQEKLKKEYKDLKQKISEFEKILKDIKNVLKIIVKEVNELKNKYGDNRRTYVLQRISEISEKDLIQKKEVII
;
A
#
# COMPACT_ATOMS: atom_id res chain seq x y z
N ASP A 1 -1.23 36.72 -4.46
CA ASP A 1 -0.56 38.05 -4.60
C ASP A 1 0.56 38.35 -3.62
N ALA A 2 0.37 38.24 -2.30
CA ALA A 2 1.40 38.59 -1.32
C ALA A 2 2.75 37.83 -1.50
N VAL A 3 2.68 36.56 -1.91
CA VAL A 3 3.87 35.72 -2.19
C VAL A 3 4.62 36.26 -3.41
N ILE A 4 3.91 36.49 -4.53
CA ILE A 4 4.50 37.03 -5.77
C ILE A 4 5.10 38.41 -5.54
N ALA A 5 4.42 39.28 -4.78
CA ALA A 5 4.93 40.60 -4.44
C ALA A 5 6.20 40.55 -3.57
N THR A 6 6.32 39.55 -2.68
CA THR A 6 7.51 39.35 -1.85
C THR A 6 8.69 38.84 -2.69
N ILE A 7 8.43 37.94 -3.65
CA ILE A 7 9.44 37.45 -4.59
C ILE A 7 9.93 38.59 -5.49
N LYS A 8 9.02 39.38 -6.08
CA LYS A 8 9.37 40.52 -6.95
C LYS A 8 10.15 41.64 -6.25
N LYS A 9 10.02 41.78 -4.92
CA LYS A 9 10.76 42.78 -4.13
C LYS A 9 12.18 42.34 -3.78
N SER A 10 12.47 41.05 -3.86
CA SER A 10 13.78 40.49 -3.50
C SER A 10 14.74 40.63 -4.69
N LYS A 11 16.01 40.96 -4.44
CA LYS A 11 17.00 41.15 -5.53
C LYS A 11 17.71 39.85 -5.89
N ALA A 12 17.87 38.95 -4.91
CA ALA A 12 18.47 37.63 -5.10
C ALA A 12 17.50 36.49 -4.77
N THR A 13 17.74 35.31 -5.36
CA THR A 13 16.98 34.08 -5.07
C THR A 13 17.12 33.64 -3.62
N THR A 14 18.30 33.84 -3.02
CA THR A 14 18.57 33.57 -1.60
C THR A 14 17.76 34.48 -0.67
N GLU A 15 17.71 35.78 -0.98
CA GLU A 15 16.90 36.77 -0.25
C GLU A 15 15.40 36.45 -0.32
N ALA A 16 14.91 36.03 -1.49
CA ALA A 16 13.52 35.62 -1.68
C ALA A 16 13.20 34.39 -0.82
N LEU A 17 14.10 33.41 -0.78
CA LEU A 17 13.99 32.20 0.04
C LEU A 17 13.89 32.55 1.53
N GLU A 18 14.82 33.37 2.05
CA GLU A 18 14.80 33.80 3.45
C GLU A 18 13.55 34.61 3.80
N SER A 19 13.14 35.49 2.89
CA SER A 19 11.93 36.31 3.07
C SER A 19 10.67 35.45 3.12
N LEU A 20 10.58 34.42 2.27
CA LEU A 20 9.46 33.48 2.27
C LEU A 20 9.42 32.64 3.56
N VAL A 21 10.59 32.16 4.02
CA VAL A 21 10.71 31.43 5.29
C VAL A 21 10.29 32.30 6.48
N LYS A 22 10.82 33.52 6.59
CA LYS A 22 10.53 34.44 7.71
C LYS A 22 9.08 34.91 7.72
N LYS A 23 8.54 35.31 6.57
CA LYS A 23 7.23 35.97 6.48
C LYS A 23 6.05 34.99 6.50
N PHE A 24 6.20 33.82 5.88
CA PHE A 24 5.14 32.81 5.76
C PHE A 24 5.38 31.58 6.65
N LYS A 25 6.43 31.59 7.48
CA LYS A 25 6.82 30.47 8.37
C LYS A 25 6.95 29.13 7.61
N LEU A 26 7.40 29.21 6.36
CA LEU A 26 7.60 28.05 5.51
C LEU A 26 8.93 27.37 5.84
N THR A 27 9.00 26.06 5.66
CA THR A 27 10.30 25.37 5.65
C THR A 27 11.10 25.76 4.42
N ARG A 28 12.44 25.63 4.48
CA ARG A 28 13.32 25.94 3.36
C ARG A 28 12.95 25.17 2.09
N ARG A 29 12.57 23.89 2.23
CA ARG A 29 12.09 23.03 1.13
C ARG A 29 10.79 23.56 0.52
N GLN A 30 9.82 23.96 1.33
CA GLN A 30 8.56 24.53 0.85
C GLN A 30 8.79 25.87 0.14
N ALA A 31 9.63 26.75 0.69
CA ALA A 31 9.95 28.02 0.07
C ALA A 31 10.67 27.83 -1.28
N GLN A 32 11.56 26.85 -1.39
CA GLN A 32 12.20 26.50 -2.66
C GLN A 32 11.19 25.98 -3.69
N ALA A 33 10.28 25.09 -3.30
CA ALA A 33 9.22 24.60 -4.19
C ALA A 33 8.31 25.73 -4.71
N VAL A 34 8.05 26.76 -3.89
CA VAL A 34 7.31 27.95 -4.30
C VAL A 34 8.06 28.75 -5.36
N LEU A 35 9.40 28.88 -5.24
CA LEU A 35 10.22 29.58 -6.24
C LEU A 35 10.31 28.81 -7.56
N GLU A 36 10.26 27.48 -7.52
CA GLU A 36 10.30 26.60 -8.70
C GLU A 36 8.93 26.48 -9.41
N THR A 37 7.87 27.06 -8.83
CA THR A 37 6.52 27.02 -9.40
C THR A 37 6.44 27.82 -10.69
N ARG A 38 5.86 27.22 -11.74
CA ARG A 38 5.67 27.86 -13.06
C ARG A 38 4.33 28.59 -13.11
N LEU A 39 4.26 29.71 -13.82
CA LEU A 39 3.02 30.52 -13.95
C LEU A 39 1.81 29.71 -14.47
N GLN A 40 2.02 28.74 -15.35
CA GLN A 40 0.98 27.84 -15.86
C GLN A 40 0.26 27.03 -14.76
N GLN A 41 0.95 26.75 -13.64
CA GLN A 41 0.40 25.99 -12.50
C GLN A 41 -0.57 26.83 -11.66
N LEU A 42 -0.65 28.14 -11.92
CA LEU A 42 -1.60 29.03 -11.26
C LEU A 42 -2.99 29.03 -11.91
N THR A 43 -3.16 28.32 -13.03
CA THR A 43 -4.47 28.17 -13.69
C THR A 43 -5.48 27.46 -12.77
N SER A 44 -6.77 27.80 -12.91
CA SER A 44 -7.83 27.23 -12.07
C SER A 44 -7.88 25.71 -12.13
N LEU A 45 -7.65 25.13 -13.31
CA LEU A 45 -7.64 23.67 -13.52
C LEU A 45 -6.53 22.98 -12.73
N GLU A 46 -5.31 23.53 -12.75
CA GLU A 46 -4.18 22.97 -12.00
C GLU A 46 -4.37 23.14 -10.48
N GLN A 47 -4.95 24.26 -10.05
CA GLN A 47 -5.32 24.45 -8.64
C GLN A 47 -6.37 23.43 -8.17
N GLU A 48 -7.38 23.12 -9.00
CA GLU A 48 -8.36 22.09 -8.68
C GLU A 48 -7.75 20.70 -8.60
N LYS A 49 -6.87 20.35 -9.54
CA LYS A 49 -6.14 19.07 -9.51
C LYS A 49 -5.33 18.94 -8.21
N LEU A 50 -4.57 19.95 -7.83
CA LEU A 50 -3.79 19.97 -6.58
C LEU A 50 -4.69 19.82 -5.34
N LYS A 51 -5.86 20.48 -5.31
CA LYS A 51 -6.82 20.34 -4.21
C LYS A 51 -7.39 18.92 -4.13
N LYS A 52 -7.69 18.30 -5.27
CA LYS A 52 -8.14 16.90 -5.33
C LYS A 52 -7.06 15.95 -4.83
N GLU A 53 -5.84 16.09 -5.36
CA GLU A 53 -4.70 15.27 -4.95
C GLU A 53 -4.41 15.41 -3.45
N TYR A 54 -4.45 16.63 -2.92
CA TYR A 54 -4.31 16.86 -1.48
C TYR A 54 -5.38 16.15 -0.66
N LYS A 55 -6.64 16.18 -1.11
CA LYS A 55 -7.74 15.48 -0.44
C LYS A 55 -7.53 13.97 -0.47
N ASP A 56 -7.13 13.42 -1.61
CA ASP A 56 -6.89 11.99 -1.80
C ASP A 56 -5.71 11.51 -0.94
N LEU A 57 -4.61 12.28 -0.91
CA LEU A 57 -3.47 12.00 -0.04
C LEU A 57 -3.87 12.03 1.43
N LYS A 58 -4.67 13.02 1.87
CA LYS A 58 -5.16 13.10 3.24
C LYS A 58 -6.06 11.91 3.61
N GLN A 59 -6.87 11.44 2.66
CA GLN A 59 -7.70 10.26 2.84
C GLN A 59 -6.83 9.00 2.98
N LYS A 60 -5.83 8.81 2.11
CA LYS A 60 -4.88 7.70 2.18
C LYS A 60 -4.10 7.70 3.50
N ILE A 61 -3.62 8.86 3.96
CA ILE A 61 -2.93 8.98 5.25
C ILE A 61 -3.84 8.51 6.38
N SER A 62 -5.09 8.96 6.41
CA SER A 62 -6.07 8.53 7.44
C SER A 62 -6.33 7.02 7.40
N GLU A 63 -6.42 6.44 6.20
CA GLU A 63 -6.59 5.00 6.02
C GLU A 63 -5.36 4.23 6.53
N PHE A 64 -4.16 4.62 6.13
CA PHE A 64 -2.92 3.98 6.58
C PHE A 64 -2.71 4.14 8.08
N GLU A 65 -3.00 5.31 8.65
CA GLU A 65 -2.96 5.50 10.11
C GLU A 65 -3.95 4.59 10.84
N LYS A 66 -5.16 4.39 10.31
CA LYS A 66 -6.14 3.46 10.91
C LYS A 66 -5.65 2.02 10.88
N ILE A 67 -4.96 1.63 9.81
CA ILE A 67 -4.36 0.30 9.69
C ILE A 67 -3.22 0.16 10.70
N LEU A 68 -2.32 1.15 10.79
CA LEU A 68 -1.16 1.10 11.69
C LEU A 68 -1.53 1.19 13.18
N LYS A 69 -2.63 1.86 13.52
CA LYS A 69 -3.09 2.02 14.92
C LYS A 69 -3.68 0.75 15.53
N ASP A 70 -4.16 -0.20 14.72
CA ASP A 70 -4.80 -1.42 15.21
C ASP A 70 -4.26 -2.67 14.52
N ILE A 71 -3.51 -3.47 15.28
CA ILE A 71 -2.99 -4.77 14.87
C ILE A 71 -4.08 -5.71 14.35
N LYS A 72 -5.31 -5.63 14.86
CA LYS A 72 -6.42 -6.48 14.39
C LYS A 72 -6.79 -6.16 12.95
N ASN A 73 -6.71 -4.89 12.54
CA ASN A 73 -6.99 -4.51 11.16
C ASN A 73 -5.90 -5.00 10.21
N VAL A 74 -4.64 -4.95 10.64
CA VAL A 74 -3.52 -5.54 9.90
C VAL A 74 -3.73 -7.05 9.70
N LEU A 75 -4.06 -7.79 10.76
CA LEU A 75 -4.31 -9.22 10.67
C LEU A 75 -5.50 -9.56 9.75
N LYS A 76 -6.58 -8.75 9.78
CA LYS A 76 -7.70 -8.92 8.85
C LYS A 76 -7.28 -8.75 7.40
N ILE A 77 -6.44 -7.76 7.10
CA ILE A 77 -5.91 -7.53 5.75
C ILE A 77 -5.07 -8.74 5.32
N ILE A 78 -4.16 -9.21 6.17
CA ILE A 78 -3.32 -10.38 5.88
C ILE A 78 -4.18 -11.62 5.61
N VAL A 79 -5.18 -11.91 6.45
CA VAL A 79 -6.08 -13.06 6.24
C VAL A 79 -6.84 -12.94 4.92
N LYS A 80 -7.29 -11.73 4.57
CA LYS A 80 -7.96 -11.48 3.29
C LYS A 80 -7.02 -11.75 2.12
N GLU A 81 -5.82 -11.19 2.13
CA GLU A 81 -4.83 -11.35 1.06
C GLU A 81 -4.38 -12.82 0.91
N VAL A 82 -4.13 -13.52 2.02
CA VAL A 82 -3.77 -14.95 2.01
C VAL A 82 -4.90 -15.81 1.44
N ASN A 83 -6.15 -15.51 1.76
CA ASN A 83 -7.30 -16.20 1.18
C ASN A 83 -7.46 -15.90 -0.32
N GLU A 84 -7.24 -14.66 -0.75
CA GLU A 84 -7.23 -14.31 -2.17
C GLU A 84 -6.12 -15.06 -2.94
N LEU A 85 -4.92 -15.16 -2.36
CA LEU A 85 -3.83 -15.97 -2.91
C LEU A 85 -4.18 -17.46 -2.98
N LYS A 86 -4.76 -18.01 -1.92
CA LYS A 86 -5.25 -19.40 -1.89
C LYS A 86 -6.30 -19.64 -2.98
N ASN A 87 -7.23 -18.71 -3.19
CA ASN A 87 -8.25 -18.86 -4.22
C ASN A 87 -7.67 -18.74 -5.64
N LYS A 88 -6.66 -17.89 -5.83
CA LYS A 88 -6.02 -17.66 -7.12
C LYS A 88 -5.05 -18.76 -7.53
N TYR A 89 -4.36 -19.37 -6.56
CA TYR A 89 -3.24 -20.28 -6.81
C TYR A 89 -3.35 -21.63 -6.10
N GLY A 90 -4.43 -21.87 -5.35
CA GLY A 90 -4.62 -23.13 -4.63
C GLY A 90 -4.94 -24.28 -5.56
N ASP A 91 -4.30 -25.42 -5.33
CA ASP A 91 -4.57 -26.68 -6.00
C ASP A 91 -4.98 -27.77 -5.01
N ASN A 92 -5.60 -28.83 -5.54
CA ASN A 92 -5.96 -29.98 -4.74
C ASN A 92 -4.70 -30.78 -4.38
N ARG A 93 -4.66 -31.29 -3.15
CA ARG A 93 -3.55 -32.13 -2.70
C ARG A 93 -3.44 -33.38 -3.58
N ARG A 94 -2.28 -33.55 -4.21
CA ARG A 94 -2.00 -34.68 -5.11
C ARG A 94 -1.72 -35.99 -4.37
N THR A 95 -1.33 -35.94 -3.10
CA THR A 95 -0.95 -37.09 -2.29
C THR A 95 -1.98 -37.38 -1.19
N TYR A 96 -2.29 -38.66 -0.99
CA TYR A 96 -3.18 -39.09 0.07
C TYR A 96 -2.40 -39.38 1.35
N VAL A 97 -2.98 -39.08 2.52
CA VAL A 97 -2.41 -39.44 3.82
C VAL A 97 -3.15 -40.68 4.31
N LEU A 98 -2.47 -41.83 4.30
CA LEU A 98 -3.03 -43.09 4.80
C LEU A 98 -2.66 -43.24 6.28
N GLN A 99 -3.67 -43.45 7.14
CA GLN A 99 -3.49 -43.51 8.60
C GLN A 99 -2.92 -44.86 9.08
N ARG A 100 -3.07 -45.91 8.27
CA ARG A 100 -2.47 -47.23 8.48
C ARG A 100 -2.14 -47.83 7.13
N ILE A 101 -0.92 -48.31 6.97
CA ILE A 101 -0.57 -49.21 5.88
C ILE A 101 -1.10 -50.56 6.32
N SER A 102 -1.96 -51.19 5.51
CA SER A 102 -2.36 -52.57 5.74
C SER A 102 -1.08 -53.41 5.80
N GLU A 103 -0.73 -53.95 6.96
CA GLU A 103 0.36 -54.93 7.05
C GLU A 103 -0.10 -56.18 6.30
N ILE A 104 0.60 -56.51 5.21
CA ILE A 104 0.34 -57.75 4.46
C ILE A 104 0.79 -58.89 5.36
N SER A 105 -0.14 -59.72 5.82
CA SER A 105 0.22 -60.92 6.58
C SER A 105 0.62 -62.04 5.61
N GLU A 106 1.45 -62.99 6.04
CA GLU A 106 1.83 -64.15 5.20
C GLU A 106 0.61 -64.94 4.70
N LYS A 107 -0.52 -64.88 5.42
CA LYS A 107 -1.79 -65.51 5.01
C LYS A 107 -2.45 -64.81 3.82
N ASP A 108 -2.24 -63.51 3.65
CA ASP A 108 -2.78 -62.74 2.52
C ASP A 108 -2.04 -63.03 1.21
N LEU A 109 -0.85 -63.67 1.28
CA LEU A 109 -0.10 -64.16 0.13
C LEU A 109 -0.59 -65.55 -0.35
N ILE A 110 -1.42 -66.23 0.44
CA ILE A 110 -1.93 -67.55 0.10
C ILE A 110 -3.18 -67.39 -0.77
N GLN A 111 -3.16 -67.99 -1.97
CA GLN A 111 -4.25 -67.91 -2.94
C GLN A 111 -5.53 -68.56 -2.40
N LYS A 112 -6.61 -67.79 -2.27
CA LYS A 112 -7.92 -68.30 -1.85
C LYS A 112 -8.48 -69.25 -2.92
N LYS A 113 -8.73 -70.50 -2.57
CA LYS A 113 -9.44 -71.47 -3.41
C LYS A 113 -10.88 -71.58 -2.93
N GLU A 114 -11.84 -71.42 -3.85
CA GLU A 114 -13.24 -71.69 -3.57
C GLU A 114 -13.42 -73.21 -3.42
N VAL A 115 -13.90 -73.62 -2.25
CA VAL A 115 -14.38 -74.98 -2.00
C VAL A 115 -15.87 -74.88 -1.66
N ILE A 116 -16.69 -75.66 -2.36
CA ILE A 116 -18.12 -75.78 -2.12
C ILE A 116 -18.28 -76.78 -0.96
N ILE A 117 -19.01 -76.39 0.09
CA ILE A 117 -19.27 -77.20 1.29
C ILE A 117 -20.43 -78.16 1.03
#